data_AF-A0A520DJX6-F1
#
_entry.id   AF-A0A520DJX6-F1
#
_cell.length_a   1.000
_cell.length_b   1.000
_cell.length_c   1.000
_cell.angle_alpha   90.00
_cell.angle_beta   90.00
_cell.angle_gamma   90.00
#
_symmetry.space_group_name_H-M   'P 1'
#
loop_
_entity.id
_entity.type
_entity.pdbx_description
1 polymer ?
#
loop_
_entity_poly.entity_id
_entity_poly.type
_entity_poly.pdbx_seq_one_letter_code
_entity_poly.pdbx_strand_id
1 'polypeptide(L)'
;MKNLYKTKILLPAIALSATLFSACNNANPPAGDKAAVVIQKDSLTEYVAQRLPIYERVKLTTNINQLSVNDRKVLPLLIQAAEIMDELYWKQAYPQRDSLLATIKDEKTRDFVNINYGPWDRLNNDKPFVAGVGVKPEGASFYPYGITKEEIEKSTLSDKFGAYSVIKKDSTGKLSTVPYHVLFAAELQKASSLLKQAALIAEDAGLKKYLNLRADALVSDNFTASDYAWLDMKTNGLDIIIGPIENYEDKLFNARTSYESYVLIKDAAWSKRLAKYVKMLPELQKNLPVAAKYKAETPGTDSELNAYDVVYYAGDCNAGSKTIAVNLPNDEKIQQEKGTRRSQLKNAMQAKFEKILMPISKELIDAEQQK
;
A
#
# COMPACT_ATOMS: atom_id res chain seq x y z
N MET A 1 -46.68 29.79 -12.65
CA MET A 1 -47.07 28.99 -13.84
C MET A 1 -46.53 27.57 -13.61
N LYS A 2 -47.22 26.70 -12.86
CA LYS A 2 -48.29 25.75 -13.24
C LYS A 2 -47.93 24.85 -14.44
N ASN A 3 -47.47 23.63 -14.17
CA ASN A 3 -48.16 22.33 -14.40
C ASN A 3 -47.17 21.18 -14.08
N LEU A 4 -47.30 20.41 -13.00
CA LEU A 4 -48.24 19.29 -12.74
C LEU A 4 -48.17 18.18 -13.79
N TYR A 5 -47.47 17.09 -13.45
CA TYR A 5 -47.91 15.73 -13.77
C TYR A 5 -47.90 14.89 -12.48
N LYS A 6 -49.10 14.58 -12.01
CA LYS A 6 -49.39 13.53 -11.04
C LYS A 6 -49.84 12.31 -11.84
N THR A 7 -49.30 11.14 -11.52
CA THR A 7 -49.99 9.87 -11.79
C THR A 7 -50.00 9.04 -10.52
N LYS A 8 -51.15 8.42 -10.27
CA LYS A 8 -51.63 7.90 -9.00
C LYS A 8 -52.09 6.46 -9.24
N ILE A 9 -51.84 5.58 -8.26
CA ILE A 9 -52.62 4.36 -7.90
C ILE A 9 -52.32 3.14 -8.84
N LEU A 10 -52.06 1.90 -8.40
CA LEU A 10 -52.85 1.00 -7.52
C LEU A 10 -51.94 -0.10 -6.90
N LEU A 11 -52.05 -0.30 -5.58
CA LEU A 11 -51.79 -1.57 -4.90
C LEU A 11 -53.07 -2.43 -4.97
N PRO A 12 -52.93 -3.76 -4.98
CA PRO A 12 -53.81 -4.59 -4.16
C PRO A 12 -53.01 -5.50 -3.23
N ALA A 13 -53.46 -5.49 -1.97
CA ALA A 13 -53.10 -6.42 -0.92
C ALA A 13 -53.67 -7.82 -1.23
N ILE A 14 -52.90 -8.88 -0.94
CA ILE A 14 -53.42 -10.24 -0.86
C ILE A 14 -53.03 -10.86 0.48
N ALA A 15 -54.08 -11.02 1.28
CA ALA A 15 -54.41 -11.95 2.34
C ALA A 15 -53.34 -12.89 2.93
N LEU A 16 -53.25 -12.81 4.26
CA LEU A 16 -52.93 -13.87 5.22
C LEU A 16 -53.71 -15.16 4.95
N SER A 17 -53.03 -16.31 4.98
CA SER A 17 -53.62 -17.58 5.37
C SER A 17 -52.63 -18.36 6.24
N ALA A 18 -52.90 -18.37 7.55
CA ALA A 18 -52.26 -19.23 8.52
C ALA A 18 -52.88 -20.63 8.43
N THR A 19 -52.05 -21.66 8.26
CA THR A 19 -52.42 -23.05 8.53
C THR A 19 -51.38 -23.66 9.46
N LEU A 20 -51.76 -23.74 10.73
CA LEU A 20 -51.17 -24.59 11.75
C LEU A 20 -51.50 -26.04 11.43
N PHE A 21 -50.48 -26.88 11.24
CA PHE A 21 -50.62 -28.32 11.44
C PHE A 21 -49.61 -28.75 12.50
N SER A 22 -50.13 -28.92 13.72
CA SER A 22 -49.51 -29.70 14.77
C SER A 22 -49.64 -31.19 14.43
N ALA A 23 -48.53 -31.93 14.48
CA ALA A 23 -48.55 -33.37 14.64
C ALA A 23 -47.42 -33.77 15.60
N CYS A 24 -47.78 -33.99 16.86
CA CYS A 24 -46.97 -34.73 17.82
C CYS A 24 -47.34 -36.21 17.75
N ASN A 25 -46.35 -37.06 17.52
CA ASN A 25 -45.97 -38.24 18.32
C ASN A 25 -45.41 -39.34 17.44
N ASN A 26 -44.16 -39.71 17.70
CA ASN A 26 -43.88 -41.07 18.16
C ASN A 26 -42.54 -41.08 18.90
N ALA A 27 -42.61 -41.49 20.16
CA ALA A 27 -41.48 -41.70 21.04
C ALA A 27 -40.79 -43.04 20.70
N ASN A 28 -39.45 -43.02 20.69
CA ASN A 28 -38.60 -44.18 20.95
C ASN A 28 -37.43 -43.74 21.85
N PRO A 29 -36.91 -44.60 22.75
CA PRO A 29 -35.94 -44.23 23.78
C PRO A 29 -34.50 -44.15 23.21
N PRO A 30 -33.55 -43.50 23.92
CA PRO A 30 -32.27 -43.11 23.34
C PRO A 30 -31.29 -44.28 23.30
N ALA A 31 -30.82 -44.63 22.10
CA ALA A 31 -29.58 -45.36 21.92
C ALA A 31 -28.42 -44.34 21.99
N GLY A 32 -27.49 -44.57 22.90
CA GLY A 32 -26.33 -43.71 23.11
C GLY A 32 -25.40 -43.71 21.90
N ASP A 33 -25.52 -42.70 21.04
CA ASP A 33 -24.48 -42.36 20.10
C ASP A 33 -23.41 -41.55 20.83
N LYS A 34 -22.19 -42.10 20.85
CA LYS A 34 -20.98 -41.31 21.06
C LYS A 34 -20.99 -40.24 19.98
N ALA A 35 -21.38 -39.02 20.35
CA ALA A 35 -21.20 -37.86 19.50
C ALA A 35 -19.72 -37.80 19.14
N ALA A 36 -19.38 -38.20 17.91
CA ALA A 36 -18.15 -37.80 17.29
C ALA A 36 -18.14 -36.28 17.39
N VAL A 37 -17.16 -35.73 18.10
CA VAL A 37 -16.91 -34.30 18.13
C VAL A 37 -16.58 -33.91 16.69
N VAL A 38 -17.60 -33.54 15.93
CA VAL A 38 -17.42 -32.80 14.70
C VAL A 38 -16.87 -31.46 15.17
N ILE A 39 -15.54 -31.33 15.12
CA ILE A 39 -14.88 -30.05 15.30
C ILE A 39 -15.43 -29.17 14.19
N GLN A 40 -16.45 -28.38 14.51
CA GLN A 40 -17.02 -27.41 13.59
C GLN A 40 -15.93 -26.36 13.40
N LYS A 41 -15.18 -26.53 12.30
CA LYS A 41 -14.04 -25.69 11.95
C LYS A 41 -14.52 -24.24 11.91
N ASP A 42 -13.80 -23.35 12.59
CA ASP A 42 -14.16 -21.92 12.60
C ASP A 42 -14.27 -21.41 11.16
N SER A 43 -15.44 -20.88 10.80
CA SER A 43 -15.74 -20.36 9.47
C SER A 43 -14.73 -19.29 9.00
N LEU A 44 -14.11 -18.55 9.93
CA LEU A 44 -13.09 -17.56 9.62
C LEU A 44 -11.74 -18.22 9.32
N THR A 45 -11.33 -19.24 10.07
CA THR A 45 -10.13 -20.02 9.75
C THR A 45 -10.26 -20.73 8.41
N GLU A 46 -11.44 -21.26 8.09
CA GLU A 46 -11.70 -21.87 6.78
C GLU A 46 -11.67 -20.81 5.66
N TYR A 47 -12.24 -19.62 5.88
CA TYR A 47 -12.12 -18.49 4.96
C TYR A 47 -10.64 -18.14 4.68
N VAL A 48 -9.83 -18.01 5.73
CA VAL A 48 -8.39 -17.75 5.60
C VAL A 48 -7.69 -18.87 4.82
N ALA A 49 -8.00 -20.13 5.12
CA ALA A 49 -7.39 -21.28 4.45
C ALA A 49 -7.67 -21.28 2.92
N GLN A 50 -8.82 -20.75 2.50
CA GLN A 50 -9.19 -20.61 1.08
C GLN A 50 -8.59 -19.36 0.43
N ARG A 51 -8.39 -18.29 1.20
CA ARG A 51 -7.88 -17.00 0.68
C ARG A 51 -6.37 -16.90 0.67
N LEU A 52 -5.67 -17.44 1.66
CA LEU A 52 -4.21 -17.40 1.73
C LEU A 52 -3.52 -17.91 0.44
N PRO A 53 -3.97 -18.99 -0.22
CA PRO A 53 -3.36 -19.48 -1.46
C PRO A 53 -3.39 -18.51 -2.66
N ILE A 54 -4.19 -17.43 -2.64
CA ILE A 54 -4.15 -16.43 -3.71
C ILE A 54 -2.82 -15.63 -3.70
N TYR A 55 -2.09 -15.67 -2.58
CA TYR A 55 -0.76 -15.08 -2.43
C TYR A 55 0.31 -16.14 -2.74
N GLU A 56 0.68 -16.24 -4.02
CA GLU A 56 1.77 -17.11 -4.45
C GLU A 56 3.10 -16.67 -3.82
N ARG A 57 3.82 -17.62 -3.20
CA ARG A 57 5.16 -17.37 -2.67
C ARG A 57 6.17 -17.40 -3.80
N VAL A 58 6.86 -16.28 -4.00
CA VAL A 58 7.91 -16.12 -5.01
C VAL A 58 9.20 -15.66 -4.35
N LYS A 59 10.34 -16.11 -4.89
CA LYS A 59 11.65 -15.61 -4.48
C LYS A 59 12.06 -14.49 -5.43
N LEU A 60 12.17 -13.27 -4.91
CA LEU A 60 12.76 -12.16 -5.64
C LEU A 60 14.29 -12.29 -5.61
N THR A 61 14.90 -12.32 -6.78
CA THR A 61 16.36 -12.48 -6.92
C THR A 61 16.93 -11.41 -7.84
N THR A 62 18.21 -11.09 -7.65
CA THR A 62 19.00 -10.28 -8.58
C THR A 62 20.48 -10.62 -8.46
N ASN A 63 21.27 -10.22 -9.44
CA ASN A 63 22.71 -10.44 -9.46
C ASN A 63 23.45 -9.29 -8.77
N ILE A 64 23.83 -9.46 -7.51
CA ILE A 64 24.57 -8.43 -6.75
C ILE A 64 26.05 -8.28 -7.15
N ASN A 65 26.58 -9.15 -8.03
CA ASN A 65 27.95 -9.01 -8.52
C ASN A 65 28.11 -7.80 -9.46
N GLN A 66 27.00 -7.25 -9.97
CA GLN A 66 27.01 -6.00 -10.75
C GLN A 66 27.19 -4.75 -9.89
N LEU A 67 27.00 -4.85 -8.57
CA LEU A 67 27.24 -3.76 -7.63
C LEU A 67 28.73 -3.61 -7.31
N SER A 68 29.15 -2.41 -6.96
CA SER A 68 30.50 -2.19 -6.41
C SER A 68 30.66 -2.91 -5.06
N VAL A 69 31.91 -3.11 -4.62
CA VAL A 69 32.19 -3.69 -3.30
C VAL A 69 31.56 -2.85 -2.19
N ASN A 70 31.54 -1.53 -2.35
CA ASN A 70 30.98 -0.61 -1.38
C ASN A 70 29.45 -0.58 -1.43
N ASP A 71 28.83 -0.62 -2.62
CA ASP A 71 27.37 -0.76 -2.74
C ASP A 71 26.84 -2.04 -2.09
N ARG A 72 27.59 -3.16 -2.19
CA ARG A 72 27.24 -4.40 -1.47
C ARG A 72 27.29 -4.25 0.05
N LYS A 73 28.15 -3.38 0.58
CA LYS A 73 28.21 -3.05 2.02
C LYS A 73 27.10 -2.07 2.44
N VAL A 74 26.64 -1.22 1.53
CA VAL A 74 25.51 -0.30 1.75
C VAL A 74 24.19 -1.07 1.83
N LEU A 75 24.01 -2.11 1.01
CA LEU A 75 22.74 -2.82 0.88
C LEU A 75 22.11 -3.29 2.22
N PRO A 76 22.84 -3.92 3.17
CA PRO A 76 22.28 -4.27 4.48
C PRO A 76 21.77 -3.08 5.29
N LEU A 77 22.43 -1.91 5.22
CA LEU A 77 22.01 -0.70 5.91
C LEU A 77 20.69 -0.15 5.34
N LEU A 78 20.51 -0.24 4.02
CA LEU A 78 19.26 0.14 3.35
C LEU A 78 18.11 -0.78 3.74
N ILE A 79 18.36 -2.09 3.85
CA ILE A 79 17.36 -3.06 4.32
C ILE A 79 16.98 -2.78 5.78
N GLN A 80 17.96 -2.54 6.66
CA GLN A 80 17.67 -2.18 8.06
C GLN A 80 16.87 -0.87 8.18
N ALA A 81 17.13 0.12 7.33
CA ALA A 81 16.33 1.34 7.27
C ALA A 81 14.90 1.06 6.75
N ALA A 82 14.75 0.17 5.78
CA ALA A 82 13.46 -0.26 5.25
C ALA A 82 12.63 -1.03 6.29
N GLU A 83 13.24 -1.90 7.09
CA GLU A 83 12.58 -2.60 8.20
C GLU A 83 11.94 -1.64 9.21
N ILE A 84 12.55 -0.48 9.44
CA ILE A 84 11.95 0.56 10.30
C ILE A 84 10.67 1.12 9.65
N MET A 85 10.63 1.31 8.34
CA MET A 85 9.40 1.74 7.66
C MET A 85 8.30 0.68 7.77
N ASP A 86 8.67 -0.60 7.78
CA ASP A 86 7.74 -1.70 8.01
C ASP A 86 7.05 -1.59 9.37
N GLU A 87 7.83 -1.38 10.42
CA GLU A 87 7.33 -1.20 11.78
C GLU A 87 6.49 0.08 11.92
N LEU A 88 6.87 1.16 11.24
CA LEU A 88 6.09 2.41 11.23
C LEU A 88 4.75 2.24 10.52
N TYR A 89 4.71 1.53 9.41
CA TYR A 89 3.47 1.24 8.71
C TYR A 89 2.53 0.36 9.54
N TRP A 90 3.07 -0.62 10.28
CA TRP A 90 2.25 -1.36 11.26
C TRP A 90 1.58 -0.43 12.27
N LYS A 91 2.28 0.60 12.75
CA LYS A 91 1.68 1.61 13.65
C LYS A 91 0.64 2.50 12.95
N GLN A 92 0.68 2.64 11.63
CA GLN A 92 -0.32 3.41 10.87
C GLN A 92 -1.54 2.56 10.53
N ALA A 93 -1.33 1.32 10.06
CA ALA A 93 -2.39 0.41 9.64
C ALA A 93 -3.09 -0.27 10.83
N TYR A 94 -2.32 -0.80 11.79
CA TYR A 94 -2.85 -1.52 12.95
C TYR A 94 -1.85 -1.57 14.14
N PRO A 95 -1.86 -0.58 15.06
CA PRO A 95 -0.87 -0.44 16.13
C PRO A 95 -0.83 -1.61 17.12
N GLN A 96 -1.91 -2.38 17.25
CA GLN A 96 -2.03 -3.49 18.20
C GLN A 96 -1.54 -4.83 17.62
N ARG A 97 -0.62 -4.82 16.65
CA ARG A 97 -0.08 -6.01 15.96
C ARG A 97 0.22 -7.17 16.92
N ASP A 98 1.05 -6.93 17.92
CA ASP A 98 1.57 -7.99 18.78
C ASP A 98 0.45 -8.62 19.63
N SER A 99 -0.45 -7.79 20.16
CA SER A 99 -1.65 -8.24 20.88
C SER A 99 -2.58 -9.04 19.98
N LEU A 100 -2.80 -8.61 18.74
CA LEU A 100 -3.59 -9.36 17.76
C LEU A 100 -2.96 -10.72 17.47
N LEU A 101 -1.69 -10.75 17.10
CA LEU A 101 -0.99 -11.99 16.78
C LEU A 101 -0.97 -12.95 17.98
N ALA A 102 -0.81 -12.46 19.21
CA ALA A 102 -0.84 -13.29 20.41
C ALA A 102 -2.19 -14.00 20.66
N THR A 103 -3.29 -13.44 20.17
CA THR A 103 -4.63 -14.09 20.30
C THR A 103 -4.89 -15.14 19.24
N ILE A 104 -4.14 -15.14 18.14
CA ILE A 104 -4.34 -16.04 16.99
C ILE A 104 -3.47 -17.28 17.14
N LYS A 105 -4.11 -18.45 17.31
CA LYS A 105 -3.43 -19.76 17.41
C LYS A 105 -3.14 -20.39 16.06
N ASP A 106 -3.98 -20.16 15.06
CA ASP A 106 -3.83 -20.74 13.72
C ASP A 106 -2.71 -20.01 12.93
N GLU A 107 -1.69 -20.76 12.51
CA GLU A 107 -0.52 -20.20 11.83
C GLU A 107 -0.87 -19.59 10.48
N LYS A 108 -1.80 -20.16 9.72
CA LYS A 108 -2.24 -19.61 8.43
C LYS A 108 -2.91 -18.25 8.63
N THR A 109 -3.69 -18.10 9.69
CA THR A 109 -4.31 -16.82 10.07
C THR A 109 -3.25 -15.81 10.48
N ARG A 110 -2.21 -16.20 11.22
CA ARG A 110 -1.07 -15.31 11.53
C ARG A 110 -0.33 -14.87 10.26
N ASP A 111 -0.02 -15.78 9.35
CA ASP A 111 0.60 -15.48 8.06
C ASP A 111 -0.27 -14.50 7.26
N PHE A 112 -1.58 -14.70 7.25
CA PHE A 112 -2.50 -13.85 6.52
C PHE A 112 -2.62 -12.44 7.13
N VAL A 113 -2.58 -12.32 8.47
CA VAL A 113 -2.46 -11.02 9.16
C VAL A 113 -1.17 -10.32 8.76
N ASN A 114 -0.05 -11.03 8.72
CA ASN A 114 1.24 -10.47 8.36
C ASN A 114 1.27 -9.95 6.91
N ILE A 115 0.69 -10.72 5.96
CA ILE A 115 0.58 -10.30 4.56
C ILE A 115 -0.27 -9.03 4.42
N ASN A 116 -1.35 -8.92 5.19
CA ASN A 116 -2.32 -7.82 5.08
C ASN A 116 -2.07 -6.65 6.03
N TYR A 117 -1.03 -6.68 6.86
CA TYR A 117 -0.76 -5.64 7.86
C TYR A 117 -1.97 -5.35 8.75
N GLY A 118 -2.66 -6.41 9.15
CA GLY A 118 -3.88 -6.33 9.95
C GLY A 118 -4.89 -7.43 9.66
N PRO A 119 -6.00 -7.47 10.42
CA PRO A 119 -7.01 -8.52 10.38
C PRO A 119 -8.07 -8.37 9.25
N TRP A 120 -7.73 -7.69 8.15
CA TRP A 120 -8.63 -7.40 7.03
C TRP A 120 -8.06 -7.84 5.69
N ASP A 121 -8.85 -8.55 4.88
CA ASP A 121 -8.42 -9.06 3.57
C ASP A 121 -8.43 -7.90 2.56
N ARG A 122 -7.24 -7.34 2.28
CA ARG A 122 -7.06 -6.19 1.38
C ARG A 122 -7.51 -6.49 -0.06
N LEU A 123 -7.49 -7.76 -0.48
CA LEU A 123 -7.94 -8.20 -1.80
C LEU A 123 -9.41 -8.63 -1.83
N ASN A 124 -10.15 -8.40 -0.73
CA ASN A 124 -11.58 -8.62 -0.64
C ASN A 124 -12.27 -7.49 0.13
N ASN A 125 -12.02 -6.25 -0.31
CA ASN A 125 -12.64 -5.04 0.23
C ASN A 125 -12.50 -4.90 1.77
N ASP A 126 -11.30 -5.19 2.29
CA ASP A 126 -10.98 -5.18 3.72
C ASP A 126 -11.95 -6.01 4.57
N LYS A 127 -12.42 -7.15 4.05
CA LYS A 127 -13.28 -8.06 4.81
C LYS A 127 -12.54 -8.52 6.09
N PRO A 128 -13.11 -8.34 7.29
CA PRO A 128 -12.50 -8.85 8.52
C PRO A 128 -12.47 -10.37 8.50
N PHE A 129 -11.35 -10.94 8.93
CA PHE A 129 -11.14 -12.39 8.96
C PHE A 129 -10.68 -12.93 10.32
N VAL A 130 -10.68 -12.09 11.35
CA VAL A 130 -10.39 -12.49 12.75
C VAL A 130 -11.61 -12.20 13.61
N ALA A 131 -11.96 -13.13 14.51
CA ALA A 131 -13.12 -13.00 15.38
C ALA A 131 -13.03 -11.74 16.27
N GLY A 132 -14.15 -11.03 16.42
CA GLY A 132 -14.22 -9.80 17.22
C GLY A 132 -13.65 -8.55 16.54
N VAL A 133 -13.07 -8.67 15.35
CA VAL A 133 -12.62 -7.52 14.56
C VAL A 133 -13.80 -6.98 13.74
N GLY A 134 -14.05 -5.68 13.87
CA GLY A 134 -15.08 -4.95 13.11
C GLY A 134 -14.62 -4.56 11.69
N VAL A 135 -15.38 -3.67 11.05
CA VAL A 135 -14.99 -3.06 9.77
C VAL A 135 -13.69 -2.26 9.96
N LYS A 136 -12.80 -2.29 8.95
CA LYS A 136 -11.58 -1.48 8.95
C LYS A 136 -11.95 0.01 9.02
N PRO A 137 -11.44 0.77 10.00
CA PRO A 137 -11.68 2.21 10.06
C PRO A 137 -11.11 2.93 8.84
N GLU A 138 -11.89 3.80 8.20
CA GLU A 138 -11.47 4.52 6.99
C GLU A 138 -10.24 5.41 7.23
N GLY A 139 -10.12 6.00 8.41
CA GLY A 139 -8.97 6.83 8.79
C GLY A 139 -7.76 6.05 9.31
N ALA A 140 -7.79 4.71 9.29
CA ALA A 140 -6.80 3.85 9.92
C ALA A 140 -6.40 4.36 11.32
N SER A 141 -5.10 4.49 11.61
CA SER A 141 -4.60 5.11 12.85
C SER A 141 -4.14 6.56 12.66
N PHE A 142 -4.49 7.19 11.54
CA PHE A 142 -4.16 8.59 11.30
C PHE A 142 -5.12 9.57 12.00
N TYR A 143 -6.32 9.10 12.32
CA TYR A 143 -7.38 9.86 12.96
C TYR A 143 -7.89 9.14 14.21
N PRO A 144 -8.52 9.84 15.17
CA PRO A 144 -9.16 9.18 16.30
C PRO A 144 -10.24 8.20 15.84
N TYR A 145 -10.25 6.99 16.39
CA TYR A 145 -11.27 5.99 16.05
C TYR A 145 -12.69 6.53 16.27
N GLY A 146 -13.55 6.35 15.28
CA GLY A 146 -14.95 6.78 15.31
C GLY A 146 -15.20 8.25 14.97
N ILE A 147 -14.16 9.03 14.63
CA ILE A 147 -14.34 10.41 14.17
C ILE A 147 -15.00 10.46 12.78
N THR A 148 -15.88 11.42 12.54
CA THR A 148 -16.49 11.62 11.21
C THR A 148 -15.71 12.63 10.36
N LYS A 149 -15.95 12.61 9.04
CA LYS A 149 -15.37 13.60 8.12
C LYS A 149 -15.76 15.02 8.53
N GLU A 150 -17.04 15.23 8.87
CA GLU A 150 -17.59 16.53 9.24
C GLU A 150 -16.95 17.09 10.51
N GLU A 151 -16.60 16.24 11.48
CA GLU A 151 -15.87 16.67 12.69
C GLU A 151 -14.50 17.24 12.35
N ILE A 152 -13.75 16.59 11.45
CA ILE A 152 -12.44 17.07 10.99
C ILE A 152 -12.57 18.33 10.15
N GLU A 153 -13.51 18.37 9.21
CA GLU A 153 -13.74 19.53 8.34
C GLU A 153 -14.07 20.79 9.13
N LYS A 154 -14.94 20.67 10.15
CA LYS A 154 -15.35 21.77 11.04
C LYS A 154 -14.30 22.13 12.08
N SER A 155 -13.27 21.29 12.28
CA SER A 155 -12.21 21.59 13.24
C SER A 155 -11.40 22.83 12.81
N THR A 156 -10.82 23.53 13.79
CA THR A 156 -9.95 24.70 13.57
C THR A 156 -8.48 24.32 13.42
N LEU A 157 -8.17 23.03 13.24
CA LEU A 157 -6.81 22.55 13.03
C LEU A 157 -6.25 23.11 11.73
N SER A 158 -5.05 23.69 11.79
CA SER A 158 -4.34 24.21 10.62
C SER A 158 -3.96 23.08 9.66
N ASP A 159 -3.49 21.95 10.18
CA ASP A 159 -2.97 20.82 9.42
C ASP A 159 -3.96 19.63 9.34
N LYS A 160 -5.26 19.92 9.20
CA LYS A 160 -6.30 18.86 9.14
C LYS A 160 -6.23 17.96 7.91
N PHE A 161 -5.62 18.44 6.83
CA PHE A 161 -5.44 17.71 5.55
C PHE A 161 -3.97 17.57 5.13
N GLY A 162 -3.02 17.73 6.07
CA GLY A 162 -1.59 17.59 5.76
C GLY A 162 -1.16 16.16 5.50
N ALA A 163 -0.06 15.97 4.77
CA ALA A 163 0.47 14.65 4.48
C ALA A 163 1.15 13.99 5.69
N TYR A 164 1.88 14.77 6.49
CA TYR A 164 2.90 14.24 7.42
C TYR A 164 2.55 14.41 8.89
N SER A 165 1.27 14.26 9.25
CA SER A 165 0.84 14.31 10.65
C SER A 165 -0.34 13.38 10.92
N VAL A 166 -0.58 13.07 12.20
CA VAL A 166 -1.81 12.42 12.66
C VAL A 166 -2.68 13.41 13.43
N ILE A 167 -3.98 13.18 13.45
CA ILE A 167 -4.90 13.87 14.35
C ILE A 167 -5.12 12.99 15.58
N LYS A 168 -4.95 13.58 16.77
CA LYS A 168 -5.25 12.94 18.05
C LYS A 168 -6.37 13.67 18.76
N LYS A 169 -7.09 12.93 19.61
CA LYS A 169 -8.11 13.44 20.52
C LYS A 169 -7.63 13.21 21.94
N ASP A 170 -7.55 14.26 22.74
CA ASP A 170 -7.18 14.13 24.15
C ASP A 170 -8.39 13.71 25.02
N SER A 171 -8.16 13.55 26.32
CA SER A 171 -9.19 13.15 27.29
C SER A 171 -10.31 14.18 27.46
N THR A 172 -10.09 15.44 27.06
CA THR A 172 -11.11 16.50 27.07
C THR A 172 -11.93 16.53 25.78
N GLY A 173 -11.57 15.68 24.80
CA GLY A 173 -12.19 15.65 23.49
C GLY A 173 -11.62 16.67 22.50
N LYS A 174 -10.58 17.42 22.88
CA LYS A 174 -9.94 18.41 22.01
C LYS A 174 -9.04 17.70 21.00
N LEU A 175 -9.13 18.15 19.76
CA LEU A 175 -8.30 17.64 18.66
C LEU A 175 -6.98 18.42 18.57
N SER A 176 -5.91 17.72 18.22
CA SER A 176 -4.60 18.28 17.90
C SER A 176 -3.93 17.51 16.75
N THR A 177 -3.01 18.16 16.05
CA THR A 177 -2.15 17.52 15.04
C THR A 177 -0.79 17.22 15.66
N VAL A 178 -0.25 16.04 15.37
CA VAL A 178 1.09 15.63 15.79
C VAL A 178 1.89 15.23 14.54
N PRO A 179 2.94 15.99 14.17
CA PRO A 179 3.80 15.66 13.03
C PRO A 179 4.44 14.28 13.16
N TYR A 180 4.70 13.62 12.04
CA TYR A 180 5.29 12.28 12.04
C TYR A 180 6.70 12.27 12.64
N HIS A 181 7.55 13.24 12.31
CA HIS A 181 8.90 13.33 12.88
C HIS A 181 8.90 13.47 14.42
N VAL A 182 7.83 14.02 15.00
CA VAL A 182 7.64 14.09 16.46
C VAL A 182 7.09 12.77 16.99
N LEU A 183 6.05 12.23 16.35
CA LEU A 183 5.35 11.03 16.80
C LEU A 183 6.25 9.78 16.79
N PHE A 184 7.10 9.67 15.78
CA PHE A 184 7.94 8.51 15.51
C PHE A 184 9.43 8.85 15.62
N ALA A 185 9.78 9.86 16.44
CA ALA A 185 11.13 10.43 16.52
C ALA A 185 12.22 9.37 16.75
N ALA A 186 11.98 8.40 17.62
CA ALA A 186 12.99 7.39 17.97
C ALA A 186 13.31 6.46 16.78
N GLU A 187 12.29 6.00 16.07
CA GLU A 187 12.41 5.17 14.86
C GLU A 187 13.03 5.95 13.71
N LEU A 188 12.54 7.18 13.46
CA LEU A 188 13.01 8.02 12.37
C LEU A 188 14.47 8.47 12.58
N GLN A 189 14.88 8.70 13.82
CA GLN A 189 16.28 9.00 14.14
C GLN A 189 17.20 7.81 13.84
N LYS A 190 16.74 6.58 14.10
CA LYS A 190 17.48 5.34 13.75
C LYS A 190 17.58 5.17 12.23
N ALA A 191 16.47 5.32 11.51
CA ALA A 191 16.45 5.25 10.05
C ALA A 191 17.38 6.33 9.43
N SER A 192 17.30 7.57 9.92
CA SER A 192 18.19 8.67 9.54
C SER A 192 19.67 8.32 9.75
N SER A 193 20.02 7.74 10.91
CA SER A 193 21.40 7.29 11.19
C SER A 193 21.87 6.21 10.21
N LEU A 194 21.03 5.22 9.90
CA LEU A 194 21.36 4.16 8.95
C LEU A 194 21.58 4.71 7.53
N LEU A 195 20.73 5.64 7.08
CA LEU A 195 20.90 6.30 5.79
C LEU A 195 22.19 7.14 5.74
N LYS A 196 22.55 7.83 6.83
CA LYS A 196 23.82 8.56 6.93
C LYS A 196 25.03 7.62 6.91
N GLN A 197 24.96 6.49 7.60
CA GLN A 197 26.01 5.45 7.54
C GLN A 197 26.15 4.88 6.12
N ALA A 198 25.04 4.59 5.45
CA ALA A 198 25.02 4.19 4.05
C ALA A 198 25.67 5.24 3.14
N ALA A 199 25.36 6.52 3.36
CA ALA A 199 25.91 7.63 2.59
C ALA A 199 27.43 7.77 2.75
N LEU A 200 28.00 7.44 3.92
CA LEU A 200 29.46 7.45 4.14
C LEU A 200 30.19 6.40 3.28
N ILE A 201 29.54 5.27 3.01
CA ILE A 201 30.11 4.15 2.25
C ILE A 201 29.85 4.29 0.75
N ALA A 202 28.71 4.88 0.36
CA ALA A 202 28.31 5.04 -1.03
C ALA A 202 29.36 5.81 -1.86
N GLU A 203 29.64 5.29 -3.06
CA GLU A 203 30.60 5.89 -4.00
C GLU A 203 29.92 6.87 -4.95
N ASP A 204 28.70 6.55 -5.40
CA ASP A 204 27.92 7.43 -6.29
C ASP A 204 27.53 8.73 -5.55
N ALA A 205 27.94 9.86 -6.13
CA ALA A 205 27.73 11.17 -5.53
C ALA A 205 26.25 11.56 -5.43
N GLY A 206 25.43 11.13 -6.40
CA GLY A 206 23.98 11.34 -6.40
C GLY A 206 23.31 10.57 -5.26
N LEU A 207 23.64 9.28 -5.12
CA LEU A 207 23.15 8.43 -4.05
C LEU A 207 23.57 8.95 -2.69
N LYS A 208 24.85 9.34 -2.52
CA LYS A 208 25.34 9.94 -1.28
C LYS A 208 24.58 11.22 -0.91
N LYS A 209 24.36 12.11 -1.88
CA LYS A 209 23.61 13.36 -1.66
C LYS A 209 22.17 13.05 -1.25
N TYR A 210 21.50 12.16 -1.99
CA TYR A 210 20.12 11.75 -1.72
C TYR A 210 19.98 11.12 -0.33
N LEU A 211 20.83 10.15 0.03
CA LEU A 211 20.77 9.46 1.32
C LEU A 211 20.92 10.43 2.50
N ASN A 212 21.84 11.40 2.42
CA ASN A 212 21.97 12.44 3.45
C ASN A 212 20.72 13.32 3.56
N LEU A 213 20.21 13.83 2.43
CA LEU A 213 19.04 14.71 2.43
C LEU A 213 17.78 13.97 2.87
N ARG A 214 17.61 12.70 2.46
CA ARG A 214 16.47 11.88 2.88
C ARG A 214 16.55 11.53 4.36
N ALA A 215 17.76 11.31 4.89
CA ALA A 215 17.96 11.12 6.32
C ALA A 215 17.52 12.34 7.15
N ASP A 216 17.81 13.55 6.67
CA ASP A 216 17.38 14.79 7.32
C ASP A 216 15.87 15.03 7.15
N ALA A 217 15.31 14.69 5.99
CA ALA A 217 13.88 14.78 5.72
C ALA A 217 13.05 13.89 6.66
N LEU A 218 13.50 12.65 6.92
CA LEU A 218 12.82 11.72 7.84
C LEU A 218 12.66 12.27 9.26
N VAL A 219 13.53 13.18 9.71
CA VAL A 219 13.48 13.76 11.07
C VAL A 219 12.99 15.20 11.10
N SER A 220 12.52 15.73 9.95
CA SER A 220 12.01 17.11 9.83
C SER A 220 10.68 17.22 9.09
N ASP A 221 10.20 16.12 8.48
CA ASP A 221 9.05 16.07 7.57
C ASP A 221 9.17 16.99 6.33
N ASN A 222 10.39 17.45 5.98
CA ASN A 222 10.65 18.26 4.79
C ASN A 222 11.34 17.45 3.69
N PHE A 223 10.54 16.88 2.78
CA PHE A 223 11.01 15.93 1.78
C PHE A 223 11.45 16.57 0.45
N THR A 224 11.07 17.81 0.17
CA THR A 224 11.27 18.46 -1.14
C THR A 224 12.72 18.41 -1.61
N ALA A 225 13.68 18.81 -0.78
CA ALA A 225 15.10 18.81 -1.15
C ALA A 225 15.62 17.39 -1.47
N SER A 226 15.15 16.39 -0.72
CA SER A 226 15.51 14.99 -0.93
C SER A 226 14.87 14.41 -2.19
N ASP A 227 13.64 14.81 -2.53
CA ASP A 227 12.95 14.38 -3.75
C ASP A 227 13.62 14.96 -4.99
N TYR A 228 13.99 16.23 -4.95
CA TYR A 228 14.80 16.86 -5.98
C TYR A 228 16.13 16.14 -6.19
N ALA A 229 16.83 15.77 -5.11
CA ALA A 229 18.08 15.03 -5.17
C ALA A 229 17.89 13.58 -5.64
N TRP A 230 16.78 12.94 -5.29
CA TRP A 230 16.43 11.62 -5.79
C TRP A 230 16.25 11.66 -7.31
N LEU A 231 15.49 12.63 -7.83
CA LEU A 231 15.32 12.84 -9.27
C LEU A 231 16.65 13.14 -9.98
N ASP A 232 17.56 13.90 -9.37
CA ASP A 232 18.90 14.20 -9.92
C ASP A 232 19.82 12.98 -10.04
N MET A 233 19.59 11.93 -9.24
CA MET A 233 20.46 10.77 -9.17
C MET A 233 20.28 9.84 -10.39
N LYS A 234 21.13 9.97 -11.42
CA LYS A 234 20.99 9.20 -12.68
C LYS A 234 21.91 7.97 -12.79
N THR A 235 23.08 8.01 -12.15
CA THR A 235 24.20 7.06 -12.37
C THR A 235 24.28 5.92 -11.37
N ASN A 236 23.41 5.93 -10.36
CA ASN A 236 23.41 4.98 -9.27
C ASN A 236 23.18 3.52 -9.71
N GLY A 237 23.92 2.59 -9.10
CA GLY A 237 23.65 1.15 -9.22
C GLY A 237 22.62 0.66 -8.19
N LEU A 238 22.71 1.17 -6.97
CA LEU A 238 21.77 0.93 -5.88
C LEU A 238 20.78 2.11 -5.76
N ASP A 239 19.52 1.84 -5.48
CA ASP A 239 18.49 2.86 -5.27
C ASP A 239 17.63 2.48 -4.06
N ILE A 240 17.02 3.48 -3.43
CA ILE A 240 16.06 3.28 -2.35
C ILE A 240 14.98 4.35 -2.43
N ILE A 241 13.74 3.92 -2.42
CA ILE A 241 12.58 4.78 -2.18
C ILE A 241 12.20 4.54 -0.72
N ILE A 242 12.24 5.55 0.15
CA ILE A 242 12.02 5.37 1.60
C ILE A 242 11.37 6.60 2.24
N GLY A 243 10.25 6.42 2.94
CA GLY A 243 9.59 7.49 3.69
C GLY A 243 8.07 7.40 3.63
N PRO A 244 7.35 8.45 4.09
CA PRO A 244 5.89 8.50 4.02
C PRO A 244 5.46 9.02 2.63
N ILE A 245 4.91 8.16 1.77
CA ILE A 245 4.78 8.44 0.32
C ILE A 245 3.32 8.42 -0.16
N GLU A 246 2.66 7.27 -0.10
CA GLU A 246 1.32 7.08 -0.66
C GLU A 246 0.22 7.34 0.38
N ASN A 247 -0.94 7.83 -0.05
CA ASN A 247 -2.04 8.22 0.85
C ASN A 247 -3.24 7.26 0.85
N TYR A 248 -3.15 6.11 0.18
CA TYR A 248 -4.28 5.20 -0.03
C TYR A 248 -4.82 4.53 1.24
N GLU A 249 -4.00 4.41 2.29
CA GLU A 249 -4.42 3.84 3.58
C GLU A 249 -5.36 4.80 4.34
N ASP A 250 -5.27 6.10 4.07
CA ASP A 250 -6.24 7.10 4.51
C ASP A 250 -7.44 7.13 3.55
N LYS A 251 -8.42 6.27 3.81
CA LYS A 251 -9.68 6.24 3.05
C LYS A 251 -10.65 7.33 3.49
N LEU A 252 -10.33 8.09 4.53
CA LEU A 252 -11.19 9.16 5.04
C LEU A 252 -11.02 10.41 4.17
N PHE A 253 -9.78 10.87 3.97
CA PHE A 253 -9.49 12.08 3.18
C PHE A 253 -8.47 11.89 2.06
N ASN A 254 -7.80 10.74 1.99
CA ASN A 254 -6.68 10.51 1.09
C ASN A 254 -5.62 11.63 1.21
N ALA A 255 -5.37 12.06 2.45
CA ALA A 255 -4.44 13.13 2.79
C ALA A 255 -3.18 12.58 3.44
N ARG A 256 -3.31 11.66 4.39
CA ARG A 256 -2.21 11.20 5.24
C ARG A 256 -1.37 10.15 4.53
N THR A 257 -0.04 10.31 4.55
CA THR A 257 0.86 9.40 3.84
C THR A 257 1.35 8.25 4.70
N SER A 258 1.52 7.09 4.08
CA SER A 258 1.96 5.85 4.71
C SER A 258 3.44 5.63 4.51
N TYR A 259 4.12 5.14 5.54
CA TYR A 259 5.53 4.75 5.45
C TYR A 259 5.68 3.52 4.57
N GLU A 260 6.62 3.59 3.64
CA GLU A 260 7.01 2.47 2.79
C GLU A 260 8.49 2.54 2.41
N SER A 261 9.02 1.43 1.93
CA SER A 261 10.35 1.38 1.36
C SER A 261 10.49 0.31 0.26
N TYR A 262 11.24 0.68 -0.77
CA TYR A 262 11.71 -0.22 -1.82
C TYR A 262 13.23 -0.16 -1.85
N VAL A 263 13.91 -1.28 -1.63
CA VAL A 263 15.35 -1.41 -1.86
C VAL A 263 15.55 -2.00 -3.25
N LEU A 264 16.28 -1.29 -4.11
CA LEU A 264 16.29 -1.51 -5.55
C LEU A 264 17.71 -1.62 -6.09
N ILE A 265 17.90 -2.47 -7.09
CA ILE A 265 19.13 -2.56 -7.87
C ILE A 265 18.81 -2.22 -9.32
N LYS A 266 19.48 -1.19 -9.85
CA LYS A 266 19.20 -0.65 -11.19
C LYS A 266 19.71 -1.60 -12.27
N ASP A 267 18.84 -1.89 -13.24
CA ASP A 267 19.23 -2.56 -14.47
C ASP A 267 19.62 -1.50 -15.51
N ALA A 268 20.92 -1.22 -15.60
CA ALA A 268 21.45 -0.18 -16.49
C ALA A 268 21.17 -0.49 -17.97
N ALA A 269 21.21 -1.77 -18.36
CA ALA A 269 21.00 -2.19 -19.75
C ALA A 269 19.55 -1.97 -20.17
N TRP A 270 18.59 -2.38 -19.35
CA TRP A 270 17.18 -2.13 -19.61
C TRP A 270 16.80 -0.66 -19.48
N SER A 271 17.33 0.05 -18.49
CA SER A 271 17.10 1.50 -18.33
C SER A 271 17.54 2.28 -19.59
N LYS A 272 18.69 1.94 -20.17
CA LYS A 272 19.15 2.54 -21.44
C LYS A 272 18.18 2.29 -22.61
N ARG A 273 17.55 1.11 -22.67
CA ARG A 273 16.55 0.78 -23.71
C ARG A 273 15.26 1.59 -23.52
N LEU A 274 14.88 1.87 -22.27
CA LEU A 274 13.67 2.60 -21.91
C LEU A 274 13.80 4.13 -22.10
N ALA A 275 15.03 4.67 -22.04
CA ALA A 275 15.30 6.11 -22.15
C ALA A 275 14.73 6.77 -23.43
N LYS A 276 14.54 6.00 -24.52
CA LYS A 276 13.92 6.52 -25.76
C LYS A 276 12.47 6.97 -25.56
N TYR A 277 11.71 6.33 -24.66
CA TYR A 277 10.29 6.62 -24.46
C TYR A 277 10.07 7.96 -23.76
N VAL A 278 11.01 8.39 -22.91
CA VAL A 278 10.98 9.72 -22.29
C VAL A 278 10.98 10.82 -23.36
N LYS A 279 11.76 10.65 -24.43
CA LYS A 279 11.84 11.63 -25.53
C LYS A 279 10.52 11.76 -26.31
N MET A 280 9.63 10.78 -26.20
CA MET A 280 8.33 10.78 -26.87
C MET A 280 7.24 11.52 -26.07
N LEU A 281 7.47 11.84 -24.79
CA LEU A 281 6.45 12.44 -23.92
C LEU A 281 5.83 13.74 -24.49
N PRO A 282 6.60 14.71 -25.03
CA PRO A 282 6.02 15.92 -25.60
C PRO A 282 5.09 15.64 -26.79
N GLU A 283 5.46 14.69 -27.64
CA GLU A 283 4.64 14.29 -28.78
C GLU A 283 3.36 13.58 -28.33
N LEU A 284 3.47 12.68 -27.34
CA LEU A 284 2.31 12.01 -26.74
C LEU A 284 1.32 13.01 -26.14
N GLN A 285 1.81 14.01 -25.40
CA GLN A 285 0.99 15.06 -24.80
C GLN A 285 0.24 15.88 -25.87
N LYS A 286 0.93 16.29 -26.93
CA LYS A 286 0.32 17.03 -28.06
C LYS A 286 -0.77 16.21 -28.76
N ASN A 287 -0.56 14.90 -28.87
CA ASN A 287 -1.41 14.00 -29.62
C ASN A 287 -2.50 13.29 -28.78
N LEU A 288 -2.69 13.66 -27.51
CA LEU A 288 -3.78 13.10 -26.69
C LEU A 288 -5.14 13.23 -27.40
N PRO A 289 -6.01 12.20 -27.36
CA PRO A 289 -7.32 12.21 -28.04
C PRO A 289 -8.39 12.98 -27.23
N VAL A 290 -8.04 14.20 -26.81
CA VAL A 290 -8.90 15.10 -26.01
C VAL A 290 -8.97 16.49 -26.64
N ALA A 291 -9.93 17.30 -26.20
CA ALA A 291 -10.03 18.69 -26.63
C ALA A 291 -8.74 19.48 -26.33
N ALA A 292 -8.39 20.42 -27.20
CA ALA A 292 -7.12 21.17 -27.12
C ALA A 292 -6.89 21.86 -25.77
N LYS A 293 -7.96 22.33 -25.11
CA LYS A 293 -7.88 23.00 -23.80
C LYS A 293 -7.30 22.11 -22.69
N TYR A 294 -7.33 20.78 -22.84
CA TYR A 294 -6.78 19.82 -21.89
C TYR A 294 -5.33 19.41 -22.21
N LYS A 295 -4.70 20.00 -23.24
CA LYS A 295 -3.33 19.70 -23.68
C LYS A 295 -2.33 20.81 -23.31
N ALA A 296 -2.70 21.68 -22.36
CA ALA A 296 -1.93 22.89 -22.03
C ALA A 296 -0.62 22.59 -21.29
N GLU A 297 -0.51 21.43 -20.66
CA GLU A 297 0.65 21.04 -19.88
C GLU A 297 1.82 20.64 -20.79
N THR A 298 3.03 20.99 -20.36
CA THR A 298 4.28 20.49 -20.95
C THR A 298 4.91 19.51 -19.97
N PRO A 299 5.19 18.25 -20.38
CA PRO A 299 5.82 17.28 -19.48
C PRO A 299 7.16 17.78 -18.96
N GLY A 300 7.45 17.51 -17.68
CA GLY A 300 8.74 17.85 -17.07
C GLY A 300 9.93 17.24 -17.84
N THR A 301 10.96 18.05 -18.03
CA THR A 301 12.07 17.79 -18.96
C THR A 301 13.07 16.74 -18.48
N ASP A 302 13.08 16.41 -17.18
CA ASP A 302 14.02 15.47 -16.56
C ASP A 302 13.36 14.17 -16.07
N SER A 303 12.22 13.81 -16.69
CA SER A 303 11.54 12.56 -16.37
C SER A 303 12.40 11.34 -16.73
N GLU A 304 12.36 10.29 -15.92
CA GLU A 304 13.06 9.03 -16.17
C GLU A 304 12.09 7.85 -16.29
N LEU A 305 12.48 6.87 -17.12
CA LEU A 305 11.87 5.55 -17.14
C LEU A 305 13.00 4.52 -17.02
N ASN A 306 13.12 3.94 -15.83
CA ASN A 306 14.21 3.04 -15.46
C ASN A 306 13.66 1.67 -15.06
N ALA A 307 14.49 0.64 -15.24
CA ALA A 307 14.20 -0.71 -14.80
C ALA A 307 15.05 -1.07 -13.59
N TYR A 308 14.44 -1.75 -12.62
CA TYR A 308 15.05 -2.17 -11.38
C TYR A 308 14.65 -3.59 -11.05
N ASP A 309 15.55 -4.32 -10.38
CA ASP A 309 15.16 -5.46 -9.57
C ASP A 309 14.93 -4.97 -8.14
N VAL A 310 13.76 -5.26 -7.58
CA VAL A 310 13.47 -4.99 -6.17
C VAL A 310 13.95 -6.16 -5.33
N VAL A 311 14.70 -5.86 -4.27
CA VAL A 311 15.28 -6.86 -3.37
C VAL A 311 14.66 -6.86 -1.99
N TYR A 312 13.94 -5.79 -1.63
CA TYR A 312 13.22 -5.71 -0.37
C TYR A 312 12.03 -4.74 -0.50
N TYR A 313 10.86 -5.17 0.01
CA TYR A 313 9.66 -4.35 0.18
C TYR A 313 9.39 -4.21 1.68
N ALA A 314 9.00 -3.02 2.12
CA ALA A 314 8.60 -2.77 3.51
C ALA A 314 7.50 -1.71 3.58
N GLY A 315 6.60 -1.85 4.56
CA GLY A 315 5.49 -0.92 4.80
C GLY A 315 4.38 -1.04 3.76
N ASP A 316 3.80 0.10 3.37
CA ASP A 316 2.58 0.14 2.52
C ASP A 316 2.71 -0.67 1.23
N CYS A 317 3.82 -0.53 0.52
CA CYS A 317 4.10 -1.30 -0.70
C CYS A 317 4.24 -2.81 -0.53
N ASN A 318 4.43 -3.27 0.72
CA ASN A 318 4.46 -4.69 1.06
C ASN A 318 3.10 -5.20 1.54
N ALA A 319 2.09 -4.35 1.73
CA ALA A 319 0.78 -4.77 2.19
C ALA A 319 -0.04 -5.41 1.06
N GLY A 320 -0.47 -6.65 1.25
CA GLY A 320 -1.27 -7.37 0.27
C GLY A 320 -0.52 -7.58 -1.06
N SER A 321 -1.11 -7.10 -2.16
CA SER A 321 -0.54 -7.25 -3.50
C SER A 321 0.69 -6.36 -3.69
N LYS A 322 1.77 -6.92 -4.21
CA LYS A 322 3.01 -6.16 -4.45
C LYS A 322 2.89 -5.20 -5.65
N THR A 323 3.39 -3.99 -5.47
CA THR A 323 3.60 -2.99 -6.52
C THR A 323 4.59 -3.50 -7.58
N ILE A 324 4.34 -3.23 -8.86
CA ILE A 324 5.25 -3.61 -9.97
C ILE A 324 5.91 -2.42 -10.67
N ALA A 325 5.42 -1.21 -10.41
CA ALA A 325 5.98 0.01 -10.94
C ALA A 325 5.61 1.18 -10.03
N VAL A 326 6.48 2.18 -9.97
CA VAL A 326 6.32 3.37 -9.13
C VAL A 326 6.52 4.62 -9.99
N ASN A 327 5.76 5.68 -9.74
CA ASN A 327 5.89 6.98 -10.41
C ASN A 327 5.91 8.10 -9.36
N LEU A 328 7.11 8.62 -9.05
CA LEU A 328 7.32 9.55 -7.95
C LEU A 328 8.17 10.77 -8.35
N PRO A 329 8.12 11.87 -7.56
CA PRO A 329 7.30 12.07 -6.34
C PRO A 329 5.83 12.38 -6.65
N ASN A 330 4.95 12.26 -5.64
CA ASN A 330 3.53 12.62 -5.75
C ASN A 330 3.27 14.15 -5.76
N ASP A 331 4.25 14.96 -5.39
CA ASP A 331 4.14 16.43 -5.37
C ASP A 331 4.03 17.00 -6.80
N GLU A 332 2.85 17.51 -7.14
CA GLU A 332 2.53 18.05 -8.48
C GLU A 332 3.45 19.19 -8.91
N LYS A 333 3.90 20.02 -7.98
CA LYS A 333 4.80 21.14 -8.30
C LYS A 333 6.17 20.61 -8.72
N ILE A 334 6.73 19.64 -8.00
CA ILE A 334 7.98 18.97 -8.40
C ILE A 334 7.80 18.26 -9.76
N GLN A 335 6.66 17.60 -9.98
CA GLN A 335 6.38 16.94 -11.25
C GLN A 335 6.36 17.93 -12.43
N GLN A 336 5.76 19.10 -12.25
CA GLN A 336 5.72 20.14 -13.28
C GLN A 336 7.08 20.80 -13.50
N GLU A 337 7.79 21.16 -12.42
CA GLU A 337 9.06 21.88 -12.50
C GLU A 337 10.22 21.00 -13.00
N LYS A 338 10.21 19.71 -12.65
CA LYS A 338 11.33 18.79 -12.93
C LYS A 338 10.92 17.54 -13.69
N GLY A 339 9.82 16.93 -13.30
CA GLY A 339 9.35 15.66 -13.85
C GLY A 339 9.27 14.56 -12.79
N THR A 340 9.20 13.33 -13.26
CA THR A 340 9.00 12.13 -12.43
C THR A 340 10.03 11.06 -12.75
N ARG A 341 10.35 10.20 -11.78
CA ARG A 341 11.01 8.94 -12.05
C ARG A 341 9.98 7.81 -12.03
N ARG A 342 9.91 7.10 -13.15
CA ARG A 342 9.12 5.88 -13.32
C ARG A 342 10.04 4.68 -13.17
N SER A 343 9.87 3.95 -12.07
CA SER A 343 10.67 2.76 -11.74
C SER A 343 9.89 1.50 -12.04
N GLN A 344 10.32 0.72 -13.03
CA GLN A 344 9.73 -0.57 -13.39
C GLN A 344 10.41 -1.69 -12.58
N LEU A 345 9.66 -2.42 -11.76
CA LEU A 345 10.18 -3.48 -10.89
C LEU A 345 10.17 -4.81 -11.62
N LYS A 346 11.18 -5.00 -12.48
CA LYS A 346 11.27 -6.06 -13.51
C LYS A 346 11.08 -7.46 -12.92
N ASN A 347 11.78 -7.81 -11.85
CA ASN A 347 11.67 -9.14 -11.23
C ASN A 347 10.29 -9.40 -10.60
N ALA A 348 9.65 -8.38 -10.03
CA ALA A 348 8.27 -8.47 -9.54
C ALA A 348 7.25 -8.57 -10.69
N MET A 349 7.44 -7.80 -11.77
CA MET A 349 6.66 -7.92 -13.00
C MET A 349 6.75 -9.33 -13.58
N GLN A 350 7.97 -9.88 -13.68
CA GLN A 350 8.21 -11.24 -14.18
C GLN A 350 7.46 -12.27 -13.32
N ALA A 351 7.55 -12.17 -12.00
CA ALA A 351 6.85 -13.07 -11.09
C ALA A 351 5.33 -13.02 -11.29
N LYS A 352 4.73 -11.83 -11.40
CA LYS A 352 3.28 -11.70 -11.67
C LYS A 352 2.92 -12.20 -13.07
N PHE A 353 3.75 -11.94 -14.07
CA PHE A 353 3.53 -12.43 -15.43
C PHE A 353 3.46 -13.97 -15.44
N GLU A 354 4.47 -14.63 -14.88
CA GLU A 354 4.57 -16.09 -14.85
C GLU A 354 3.51 -16.76 -13.98
N LYS A 355 3.24 -16.21 -12.79
CA LYS A 355 2.40 -16.84 -11.77
C LYS A 355 0.92 -16.46 -11.84
N ILE A 356 0.59 -15.33 -12.46
CA ILE A 356 -0.77 -14.80 -12.51
C ILE A 356 -1.23 -14.66 -13.95
N LEU A 357 -0.53 -13.86 -14.77
CA LEU A 357 -1.01 -13.53 -16.11
C LEU A 357 -1.02 -14.74 -17.05
N MET A 358 0.04 -15.55 -17.03
CA MET A 358 0.15 -16.73 -17.90
C MET A 358 -0.93 -17.79 -17.59
N PRO A 359 -1.19 -18.17 -16.32
CA PRO A 359 -2.33 -19.03 -16.00
C PRO A 359 -3.67 -18.45 -16.45
N ILE A 360 -3.92 -17.16 -16.20
CA ILE A 360 -5.17 -16.49 -16.63
C ILE A 360 -5.32 -16.55 -18.16
N SER A 361 -4.24 -16.30 -18.90
CA SER A 361 -4.24 -16.34 -20.37
C SER A 361 -4.67 -17.72 -20.90
N LYS A 362 -4.19 -18.80 -20.27
CA LYS A 362 -4.55 -20.18 -20.68
C LYS A 362 -6.02 -20.51 -20.51
N GLU A 363 -6.67 -19.89 -19.52
CA GLU A 363 -8.10 -20.11 -19.24
C GLU A 363 -9.02 -19.19 -20.05
N LEU A 364 -8.58 -17.95 -20.33
CA LEU A 364 -9.47 -16.90 -20.86
C LEU A 364 -9.19 -16.49 -22.31
N ILE A 365 -8.02 -16.80 -22.86
CA ILE A 365 -7.60 -16.35 -24.19
C ILE A 365 -7.61 -17.55 -25.14
N ASP A 366 -8.11 -17.37 -26.36
CA ASP A 366 -8.08 -18.40 -27.39
C ASP A 366 -6.64 -18.84 -27.68
N ALA A 367 -6.41 -20.15 -27.85
CA ALA A 367 -5.08 -20.71 -28.05
C ALA A 367 -4.33 -20.11 -29.25
N GLU A 368 -5.04 -19.63 -30.28
CA GLU A 368 -4.44 -18.95 -31.43
C GLU A 368 -3.89 -17.55 -31.09
N GLN A 369 -4.40 -16.92 -30.03
CA GLN A 369 -4.00 -15.58 -29.58
C GLN A 369 -2.96 -15.60 -28.44
N GLN A 370 -2.59 -16.78 -27.92
CA GLN A 370 -1.66 -16.92 -26.80
C GLN A 370 -0.17 -16.86 -27.19
N LYS A 371 0.15 -16.83 -28.50
CA LYS A 371 1.52 -16.96 -29.03
C LYS A 371 2.25 -15.64 -29.20
#